data_AF-A0A366D1N5-F1
#
_entry.id   AF-A0A366D1N5-F1
#
_cell.length_a   1.000
_cell.length_b   1.000
_cell.length_c   1.000
_cell.angle_alpha   90.00
_cell.angle_beta   90.00
_cell.angle_gamma   90.00
#
_symmetry.space_group_name_H-M   'P 1'
#
loop_
_entity.id
_entity.type
_entity.pdbx_description
1 polymer ?
#
loop_
_entity_poly.entity_id
_entity_poly.type
_entity_poly.pdbx_seq_one_letter_code
_entity_poly.pdbx_strand_id
1 'polypeptide(L)'
;MTAQPVNAPQIDAVLFSFTKTEINVMRLISAHWQKMYACHEIDRGEPVGLTLYSVWSPSFTLEKLSQQPSFRTDRVTSECYDVGSIGAQVSFPLCTWELDMLSAMVNFAVHGKLNRFLLTGKGVMADVVGQHFTQSWTCNSTAIAVAEKLDLLRSVAGLFSGHSGYVFALQRVERLQGVEAV
;
A
#
# COMPACT_ATOMS: atom_id res chain seq x y z
N MET A 1 28.84 -10.58 -39.98
CA MET A 1 27.48 -10.82 -39.47
C MET A 1 27.39 -10.21 -38.08
N THR A 2 26.71 -9.07 -37.95
CA THR A 2 26.48 -8.41 -36.65
C THR A 2 25.12 -8.84 -36.14
N ALA A 3 25.08 -9.53 -34.99
CA ALA A 3 23.84 -9.90 -34.34
C ALA A 3 23.09 -8.63 -33.90
N GLN A 4 21.87 -8.44 -34.40
CA GLN A 4 20.98 -7.42 -33.86
C GLN A 4 20.46 -7.89 -32.51
N PRO A 5 20.39 -7.01 -31.48
CA PRO A 5 19.68 -7.35 -30.26
C PRO A 5 18.21 -7.55 -30.62
N VAL A 6 17.70 -8.75 -30.38
CA VAL A 6 16.26 -9.01 -30.44
C VAL A 6 15.64 -8.17 -29.33
N ASN A 7 14.98 -7.07 -29.70
CA ASN A 7 14.11 -6.34 -28.78
C ASN A 7 13.11 -7.36 -28.25
N ALA A 8 13.22 -7.68 -26.96
CA ALA A 8 12.24 -8.51 -26.28
C ALA A 8 10.84 -7.90 -26.49
N PRO A 9 9.81 -8.72 -26.75
CA PRO A 9 8.46 -8.20 -26.94
C PRO A 9 8.09 -7.37 -25.72
N GLN A 10 7.82 -6.08 -25.95
CA GLN A 10 7.31 -5.17 -24.95
C GLN A 10 5.98 -5.74 -24.46
N ILE A 11 5.93 -6.20 -23.21
CA ILE A 11 4.69 -6.70 -22.62
C ILE A 11 3.83 -5.48 -22.34
N ASP A 12 2.91 -5.16 -23.26
CA ASP A 12 2.09 -3.96 -23.17
C ASP A 12 1.08 -4.00 -22.00
N ALA A 13 0.62 -5.20 -21.62
CA ALA A 13 -0.25 -5.40 -20.47
C ALA A 13 -0.25 -6.85 -19.99
N VAL A 14 -0.36 -7.06 -18.67
CA VAL A 14 -0.56 -8.38 -18.06
C VAL A 14 -1.97 -8.42 -17.47
N LEU A 15 -2.67 -9.55 -17.65
CA LEU A 15 -3.90 -9.82 -16.91
C LEU A 15 -3.53 -10.27 -15.50
N PHE A 16 -3.91 -9.48 -14.51
CA PHE A 16 -3.63 -9.74 -13.11
C PHE A 16 -4.92 -10.10 -12.37
N SER A 17 -4.86 -11.00 -11.40
CA SER A 17 -6.05 -11.42 -10.64
C SER A 17 -5.72 -11.75 -9.20
N PHE A 18 -6.70 -11.66 -8.31
CA PHE A 18 -6.58 -12.12 -6.92
C PHE A 18 -7.68 -13.12 -6.60
N THR A 19 -7.30 -14.23 -5.99
CA THR A 19 -8.23 -15.21 -5.44
C THR A 19 -8.90 -14.66 -4.18
N LYS A 20 -10.05 -15.22 -3.83
CA LYS A 20 -10.78 -14.86 -2.60
C LYS A 20 -9.94 -15.06 -1.35
N THR A 21 -9.10 -16.11 -1.33
CA THR A 21 -8.18 -16.40 -0.21
C THR A 21 -7.11 -15.32 -0.09
N GLU A 22 -6.51 -14.90 -1.20
CA GLU A 22 -5.52 -13.80 -1.23
C GLU A 22 -6.14 -12.49 -0.72
N ILE A 23 -7.34 -12.14 -1.20
CA ILE A 23 -8.08 -10.95 -0.73
C ILE A 23 -8.35 -11.03 0.77
N ASN A 24 -8.77 -12.19 1.29
CA ASN A 24 -9.02 -12.36 2.72
C ASN A 24 -7.76 -12.19 3.58
N VAL A 25 -6.61 -12.72 3.12
CA VAL A 25 -5.32 -12.51 3.80
C VAL A 25 -4.96 -11.03 3.80
N MET A 26 -5.09 -10.35 2.67
CA MET A 26 -4.83 -8.89 2.60
C MET A 26 -5.78 -8.10 3.50
N ARG A 27 -7.05 -8.51 3.65
CA ARG A 27 -8.00 -7.89 4.59
C ARG A 27 -7.59 -8.07 6.05
N LEU A 28 -7.07 -9.24 6.43
CA LEU A 28 -6.56 -9.47 7.79
C LEU A 28 -5.35 -8.57 8.08
N ILE A 29 -4.41 -8.46 7.14
CA ILE A 29 -3.25 -7.57 7.25
C ILE A 29 -3.72 -6.11 7.31
N SER A 30 -4.65 -5.71 6.44
CA SER A 30 -5.27 -4.38 6.40
C SER A 30 -5.92 -3.99 7.73
N ALA A 31 -6.66 -4.90 8.37
CA ALA A 31 -7.29 -4.63 9.65
C ALA A 31 -6.25 -4.36 10.74
N HIS A 32 -5.13 -5.08 10.73
CA HIS A 32 -4.03 -4.83 11.67
C HIS A 32 -3.31 -3.52 11.35
N TRP A 33 -3.05 -3.24 10.08
CA TRP A 33 -2.47 -1.99 9.60
C TRP A 33 -3.27 -0.77 10.07
N GLN A 34 -4.59 -0.78 9.84
CA GLN A 34 -5.49 0.30 10.25
C GLN A 34 -5.52 0.49 11.76
N LYS A 35 -5.48 -0.60 12.54
CA LYS A 35 -5.36 -0.52 14.01
C LYS A 35 -4.09 0.21 14.43
N MET A 36 -2.95 -0.11 13.82
CA MET A 36 -1.69 0.57 14.14
C MET A 36 -1.75 2.07 13.84
N TYR A 37 -2.34 2.48 12.71
CA TYR A 37 -2.56 3.89 12.40
C TYR A 37 -3.46 4.58 13.41
N ALA A 38 -4.59 3.96 13.77
CA ALA A 38 -5.51 4.52 14.75
C ALA A 38 -4.86 4.71 16.12
N CYS A 39 -4.09 3.72 16.60
CA CYS A 39 -3.35 3.85 17.85
C CYS A 39 -2.29 4.95 17.78
N HIS A 40 -1.57 5.06 16.66
CA HIS A 40 -0.56 6.10 16.46
C HIS A 40 -1.16 7.52 16.47
N GLU A 41 -2.33 7.70 15.87
CA GLU A 41 -3.07 8.97 15.91
C GLU A 41 -3.52 9.30 17.33
N ILE A 42 -4.04 8.32 18.08
CA ILE A 42 -4.42 8.48 19.50
C ILE A 42 -3.21 8.91 20.34
N ASP A 43 -2.07 8.24 20.20
CA ASP A 43 -0.86 8.52 20.99
C ASP A 43 -0.31 9.93 20.74
N ARG A 44 -0.63 10.52 19.59
CA ARG A 44 -0.24 11.88 19.21
C ARG A 44 -1.31 12.94 19.50
N GLY A 45 -2.48 12.55 19.98
CA GLY A 45 -3.62 13.45 20.15
C GLY A 45 -4.22 13.93 18.82
N GLU A 46 -3.99 13.21 17.74
CA GLU A 46 -4.51 13.50 16.40
C GLU A 46 -5.92 12.91 16.23
N PRO A 47 -6.75 13.44 15.30
CA PRO A 47 -8.04 12.85 14.99
C PRO A 47 -7.89 11.43 14.41
N VAL A 48 -8.52 10.46 15.07
CA VAL A 48 -8.45 9.04 14.69
C VAL A 48 -9.07 8.80 13.30
N GLY A 49 -8.35 8.07 12.46
CA GLY A 49 -8.70 7.72 11.09
C GLY A 49 -8.35 8.79 10.06
N LEU A 50 -7.89 9.98 10.46
CA LEU A 50 -7.66 11.10 9.53
C LEU A 50 -6.66 10.71 8.44
N THR A 51 -5.57 10.04 8.79
CA THR A 51 -4.55 9.59 7.83
C THR A 51 -5.12 8.55 6.87
N LEU A 52 -5.97 7.64 7.35
CA LEU A 52 -6.60 6.62 6.51
C LEU A 52 -7.60 7.23 5.51
N TYR A 53 -8.32 8.28 5.90
CA TYR A 53 -9.31 8.93 5.02
C TYR A 53 -8.73 9.99 4.08
N SER A 54 -7.58 10.56 4.41
CA SER A 54 -6.94 11.63 3.63
C SER A 54 -5.76 11.16 2.78
N VAL A 55 -5.05 10.09 3.20
CA VAL A 55 -3.84 9.61 2.51
C VAL A 55 -4.10 8.31 1.76
N TRP A 56 -4.45 7.24 2.47
CA TRP A 56 -4.74 5.94 1.87
C TRP A 56 -5.40 5.00 2.88
N SER A 57 -6.52 4.40 2.48
CA SER A 57 -7.18 3.32 3.18
C SER A 57 -7.03 2.01 2.40
N PRO A 58 -6.39 0.98 2.97
CA PRO A 58 -6.31 -0.33 2.33
C PRO A 58 -7.69 -0.96 2.12
N SER A 59 -8.70 -0.62 2.92
CA SER A 59 -10.07 -1.12 2.74
C SER A 59 -10.67 -0.71 1.38
N PHE A 60 -10.49 0.54 0.97
CA PHE A 60 -11.02 1.02 -0.31
C PHE A 60 -10.28 0.40 -1.50
N THR A 61 -8.95 0.26 -1.42
CA THR A 61 -8.18 -0.45 -2.46
C THR A 61 -8.65 -1.90 -2.59
N LEU A 62 -8.83 -2.60 -1.45
CA LEU A 62 -9.29 -3.98 -1.45
C LEU A 62 -10.73 -4.14 -1.92
N GLU A 63 -11.60 -3.14 -1.70
CA GLU A 63 -12.94 -3.11 -2.25
C GLU A 63 -12.91 -3.01 -3.78
N LYS A 64 -12.11 -2.09 -4.34
CA LYS A 64 -11.89 -1.96 -5.79
C LYS A 64 -11.41 -3.29 -6.39
N LEU A 65 -10.43 -3.93 -5.76
CA LEU A 65 -9.91 -5.25 -6.19
C LEU A 65 -10.93 -6.38 -6.02
N SER A 66 -11.82 -6.29 -5.03
CA SER A 66 -12.88 -7.29 -4.84
C SER A 66 -13.96 -7.18 -5.91
N GLN A 67 -14.26 -5.96 -6.37
CA GLN A 67 -15.20 -5.69 -7.46
C GLN A 67 -14.57 -6.01 -8.83
N GLN A 68 -13.24 -5.97 -8.94
CA GLN A 68 -12.47 -6.30 -10.13
C GLN A 68 -11.45 -7.41 -9.84
N PRO A 69 -11.92 -8.66 -9.64
CA PRO A 69 -11.05 -9.78 -9.25
C PRO A 69 -9.97 -10.10 -10.30
N SER A 70 -10.16 -9.64 -11.54
CA SER A 70 -9.15 -9.63 -12.59
C SER A 70 -9.15 -8.27 -13.30
N PHE A 71 -7.97 -7.68 -13.48
CA PHE A 71 -7.80 -6.41 -14.19
C PHE A 71 -6.55 -6.46 -15.06
N ARG A 72 -6.53 -5.66 -16.13
CA ARG A 72 -5.33 -5.49 -16.96
C ARG A 72 -4.49 -4.33 -16.42
N THR A 73 -3.17 -4.50 -16.41
CA THR A 73 -2.24 -3.51 -15.84
C THR A 73 -2.26 -2.16 -16.56
N ASP A 74 -2.55 -2.13 -17.87
CA ASP A 74 -2.70 -0.91 -18.68
C ASP A 74 -3.93 -0.05 -18.31
N ARG A 75 -4.87 -0.61 -17.55
CA ARG A 75 -6.06 0.10 -17.06
C ARG A 75 -5.87 0.70 -15.67
N VAL A 76 -4.72 0.47 -15.04
CA VAL A 76 -4.39 1.08 -13.76
C VAL A 76 -3.93 2.50 -14.03
N THR A 77 -4.58 3.47 -13.37
CA THR A 77 -4.24 4.88 -13.53
C THR A 77 -2.86 5.17 -12.92
N SER A 78 -1.99 5.87 -13.66
CA SER A 78 -0.70 6.33 -13.15
C SER A 78 -0.79 7.59 -12.28
N GLU A 79 -1.90 8.31 -12.38
CA GLU A 79 -2.23 9.47 -11.55
C GLU A 79 -2.68 9.05 -10.15
N CYS A 80 -2.50 9.94 -9.17
CA CYS A 80 -3.06 9.78 -7.83
C CYS A 80 -4.26 10.72 -7.64
N TYR A 81 -5.18 10.32 -6.76
CA TYR A 81 -6.21 11.24 -6.25
C TYR A 81 -5.56 12.35 -5.41
N ASP A 82 -6.32 13.42 -5.15
CA ASP A 82 -5.83 14.56 -4.37
C ASP A 82 -5.60 14.17 -2.90
N VAL A 83 -4.35 13.82 -2.59
CA VAL A 83 -3.92 13.42 -1.25
C VAL A 83 -4.09 14.59 -0.28
N GLY A 84 -4.71 14.30 0.86
CA GLY A 84 -5.13 15.29 1.86
C GLY A 84 -6.63 15.57 1.79
N SER A 85 -7.29 15.33 0.65
CA SER A 85 -8.73 15.47 0.53
C SER A 85 -9.45 14.24 1.08
N ILE A 86 -10.28 14.44 2.10
CA ILE A 86 -11.05 13.38 2.75
C ILE A 86 -11.92 12.65 1.72
N GLY A 87 -11.77 11.33 1.65
CA GLY A 87 -12.61 10.48 0.79
C GLY A 87 -12.25 10.50 -0.70
N ALA A 88 -11.22 11.25 -1.12
CA ALA A 88 -10.82 11.34 -2.53
C ALA A 88 -10.49 9.97 -3.15
N GLN A 89 -10.01 9.02 -2.35
CA GLN A 89 -9.73 7.66 -2.80
C GLN A 89 -10.98 6.92 -3.30
N VAL A 90 -12.16 7.15 -2.70
CA VAL A 90 -13.36 6.31 -2.92
C VAL A 90 -13.86 6.42 -4.36
N SER A 91 -13.88 7.64 -4.90
CA SER A 91 -14.37 7.93 -6.25
C SER A 91 -13.31 7.80 -7.34
N PHE A 92 -12.04 7.63 -6.97
CA PHE A 92 -10.94 7.54 -7.93
C PHE A 92 -10.73 6.11 -8.44
N PRO A 93 -10.42 5.90 -9.73
CA PRO A 93 -10.05 4.58 -10.25
C PRO A 93 -8.86 3.96 -9.49
N LEU A 94 -8.68 2.64 -9.57
CA LEU A 94 -7.51 1.98 -9.01
C LEU A 94 -6.25 2.54 -9.67
N CYS A 95 -5.32 3.06 -8.86
CA CYS A 95 -4.09 3.67 -9.34
C CYS A 95 -2.83 2.95 -8.86
N THR A 96 -1.72 3.24 -9.53
CA THR A 96 -0.39 2.68 -9.25
C THR A 96 0.04 2.95 -7.80
N TRP A 97 -0.24 4.15 -7.29
CA TRP A 97 0.03 4.53 -5.91
C TRP A 97 -0.66 3.61 -4.88
N GLU A 98 -1.93 3.26 -5.10
CA GLU A 98 -2.65 2.36 -4.19
C GLU A 98 -2.04 0.95 -4.19
N LEU A 99 -1.55 0.48 -5.35
CA LEU A 99 -0.88 -0.80 -5.48
C LEU A 99 0.51 -0.80 -4.81
N ASP A 100 1.25 0.30 -4.89
CA ASP A 100 2.51 0.48 -4.16
C ASP A 100 2.30 0.42 -2.65
N MET A 101 1.30 1.14 -2.14
CA MET A 101 0.96 1.14 -0.72
C MET A 101 0.48 -0.23 -0.25
N LEU A 102 -0.32 -0.93 -1.07
CA LEU A 102 -0.77 -2.29 -0.79
C LEU A 102 0.41 -3.28 -0.77
N SER A 103 1.29 -3.22 -1.77
CA SER A 103 2.53 -4.02 -1.84
C SER A 103 3.39 -3.76 -0.60
N ALA A 104 3.60 -2.49 -0.23
CA ALA A 104 4.37 -2.13 0.95
C ALA A 104 3.76 -2.72 2.23
N MET A 105 2.47 -2.54 2.46
CA MET A 105 1.75 -3.06 3.63
C MET A 105 1.92 -4.59 3.76
N VAL A 106 1.69 -5.34 2.67
CA VAL A 106 1.83 -6.80 2.69
C VAL A 106 3.29 -7.21 2.90
N ASN A 107 4.24 -6.54 2.24
CA ASN A 107 5.66 -6.78 2.44
C ASN A 107 6.11 -6.53 3.88
N PHE A 108 5.64 -5.46 4.52
CA PHE A 108 5.93 -5.20 5.93
C PHE A 108 5.36 -6.31 6.83
N ALA A 109 4.20 -6.88 6.48
CA ALA A 109 3.60 -7.99 7.21
C ALA A 109 4.43 -9.27 7.12
N VAL A 110 4.76 -9.72 5.91
CA VAL A 110 5.50 -10.98 5.70
C VAL A 110 6.95 -10.91 6.18
N HIS A 111 7.54 -9.71 6.25
CA HIS A 111 8.88 -9.52 6.79
C HIS A 111 8.90 -9.21 8.29
N GLY A 112 7.74 -9.20 8.98
CA GLY A 112 7.67 -8.91 10.41
C GLY A 112 8.10 -7.48 10.78
N LYS A 113 7.91 -6.53 9.86
CA LYS A 113 8.34 -5.13 9.95
C LYS A 113 7.19 -4.14 10.09
N LEU A 114 5.95 -4.61 10.27
CA LEU A 114 4.76 -3.75 10.46
C LEU A 114 4.95 -2.72 11.58
N ASN A 115 5.62 -3.13 12.65
CA ASN A 115 5.97 -2.27 13.79
C ASN A 115 7.07 -1.23 13.51
N ARG A 116 7.76 -1.27 12.37
CA ARG A 116 8.83 -0.33 12.00
C ARG A 116 8.37 0.75 11.04
N PHE A 117 7.26 0.55 10.33
CA PHE A 117 6.82 1.46 9.28
C PHE A 117 6.30 2.80 9.81
N LEU A 118 5.67 2.83 11.00
CA LEU A 118 5.02 4.04 11.53
C LEU A 118 5.97 5.00 12.28
N LEU A 119 7.26 4.65 12.37
CA LEU A 119 8.16 5.22 13.37
C LEU A 119 9.52 5.54 12.74
N THR A 120 9.53 6.39 11.72
CA THR A 120 10.70 7.22 11.45
C THR A 120 10.93 8.13 12.67
N GLY A 121 11.72 7.64 13.63
CA GLY A 121 12.32 8.46 14.69
C GLY A 121 11.81 8.27 16.13
N LYS A 122 10.71 7.55 16.41
CA LYS A 122 10.24 7.37 17.81
C LYS A 122 9.56 6.01 18.04
N GLY A 123 10.29 5.08 18.67
CA GLY A 123 9.80 3.98 19.53
C GLY A 123 8.77 2.98 18.99
N VAL A 124 9.12 1.68 18.97
CA VAL A 124 8.24 0.55 18.60
C VAL A 124 6.91 0.58 19.37
N MET A 125 5.76 0.56 18.68
CA MET A 125 4.43 0.42 19.32
C MET A 125 4.21 -1.03 19.78
N ALA A 126 4.70 -1.37 20.97
CA ALA A 126 4.59 -2.71 21.52
C ALA A 126 3.11 -3.13 21.78
N ASP A 127 2.25 -2.17 22.13
CA ASP A 127 0.87 -2.44 22.58
C ASP A 127 -0.10 -2.87 21.47
N VAL A 128 0.23 -2.59 20.20
CA VAL A 128 -0.59 -3.01 19.05
C VAL A 128 -0.14 -4.37 18.51
N VAL A 129 1.03 -4.84 18.93
CA VAL A 129 1.59 -6.12 18.54
C VAL A 129 1.15 -7.20 19.53
N GLY A 130 -0.07 -7.70 19.36
CA GLY A 130 -0.35 -9.04 19.87
C GLY A 130 0.63 -10.01 19.21
N GLN A 131 1.51 -10.66 19.98
CA GLN A 131 2.55 -11.58 19.46
C GLN A 131 1.99 -12.62 18.46
N HIS A 132 0.72 -12.99 18.60
CA HIS A 132 0.02 -13.92 17.72
C HIS A 132 -0.24 -13.39 16.30
N PHE A 133 -0.34 -12.08 16.06
CA PHE A 133 -0.73 -11.56 14.73
C PHE A 133 0.47 -11.32 13.81
N THR A 134 1.54 -10.68 14.29
CA THR A 134 2.70 -10.36 13.44
C THR A 134 3.56 -11.57 13.07
N GLN A 135 3.65 -12.59 13.94
CA GLN A 135 4.37 -13.84 13.62
C GLN A 135 3.56 -14.77 12.70
N SER A 136 2.24 -14.58 12.61
CA SER A 136 1.40 -15.46 11.80
C SER A 136 1.65 -15.30 10.30
N TRP A 137 1.97 -14.09 9.82
CA TRP A 137 2.14 -13.82 8.39
C TRP A 137 3.54 -14.11 7.87
N THR A 138 4.58 -14.03 8.71
CA THR A 138 5.96 -14.33 8.32
C THR A 138 6.15 -15.78 7.90
N CYS A 139 5.28 -16.68 8.37
CA CYS A 139 5.30 -18.11 8.08
C CYS A 139 4.07 -18.56 7.27
N ASN A 140 3.21 -17.64 6.84
CA ASN A 140 2.00 -17.98 6.10
C ASN A 140 2.30 -18.02 4.60
N SER A 141 2.24 -19.22 4.00
CA SER A 141 2.53 -19.43 2.58
C SER A 141 1.64 -18.60 1.66
N THR A 142 0.37 -18.36 2.03
CA THR A 142 -0.53 -17.51 1.25
C THR A 142 -0.13 -16.04 1.34
N ALA A 143 0.25 -15.56 2.52
CA ALA A 143 0.70 -14.17 2.68
C ALA A 143 1.99 -13.90 1.90
N ILE A 144 2.95 -14.84 1.95
CA ILE A 144 4.21 -14.77 1.19
C ILE A 144 3.92 -14.76 -0.32
N ALA A 145 3.09 -15.69 -0.81
CA ALA A 145 2.71 -15.74 -2.22
C ALA A 145 2.01 -14.44 -2.68
N VAL A 146 1.17 -13.84 -1.83
CA VAL A 146 0.55 -12.54 -2.12
C VAL A 146 1.59 -11.42 -2.19
N ALA A 147 2.59 -11.42 -1.31
CA ALA A 147 3.68 -10.44 -1.35
C ALA A 147 4.47 -10.53 -2.67
N GLU A 148 4.92 -11.74 -3.04
CA GLU A 148 5.64 -11.99 -4.30
C GLU A 148 4.81 -11.59 -5.51
N LYS A 149 3.51 -11.88 -5.47
CA LYS A 149 2.56 -11.52 -6.50
C LYS A 149 2.41 -10.00 -6.62
N LEU A 150 2.25 -9.28 -5.51
CA LEU A 150 2.20 -7.81 -5.51
C LEU A 150 3.52 -7.19 -6.00
N ASP A 151 4.67 -7.79 -5.71
CA ASP A 151 5.96 -7.34 -6.22
C ASP A 151 6.10 -7.55 -7.73
N LEU A 152 5.60 -8.67 -8.25
CA LEU A 152 5.51 -8.90 -9.68
C LEU A 152 4.60 -7.84 -10.33
N LEU A 153 3.40 -7.62 -9.79
CA LEU A 153 2.49 -6.58 -10.24
C LEU A 153 3.18 -5.21 -10.28
N ARG A 154 3.95 -4.91 -9.24
CA ARG A 154 4.72 -3.68 -9.13
C ARG A 154 5.74 -3.52 -10.26
N SER A 155 6.46 -4.58 -10.58
CA SER A 155 7.44 -4.58 -11.67
C SER A 155 6.83 -4.39 -13.06
N VAL A 156 5.59 -4.87 -13.28
CA VAL A 156 4.94 -4.86 -14.61
C VAL A 156 3.96 -3.71 -14.81
N ALA A 157 3.43 -3.12 -13.74
CA ALA A 157 2.49 -2.00 -13.80
C ALA A 157 3.20 -0.63 -13.89
N GLY A 158 4.53 -0.59 -14.01
CA GLY A 158 5.29 0.66 -14.11
C GLY A 158 5.13 1.55 -12.87
N LEU A 159 5.09 0.94 -11.68
CA LEU A 159 4.87 1.68 -10.44
C LEU A 159 6.07 2.60 -10.11
N PHE A 160 5.78 3.75 -9.51
CA PHE A 160 6.81 4.71 -9.10
C PHE A 160 7.65 4.15 -7.95
N SER A 161 8.88 4.66 -7.77
CA SER A 161 9.63 4.38 -6.55
C SER A 161 8.91 5.06 -5.36
N GLY A 162 8.12 4.30 -4.60
CA GLY A 162 7.23 4.78 -3.52
C GLY A 162 7.83 5.66 -2.42
N HIS A 163 9.16 5.89 -2.41
CA HIS A 163 9.80 6.85 -1.52
C HIS A 163 9.50 8.32 -1.89
N SER A 164 9.31 8.65 -3.17
CA SER A 164 9.01 10.03 -3.59
C SER A 164 7.55 10.43 -3.32
N GLY A 165 6.61 9.51 -3.51
CA GLY A 165 5.17 9.77 -3.31
C GLY A 165 4.79 9.98 -1.83
N TYR A 166 5.35 9.17 -0.92
CA TYR A 166 5.09 9.30 0.52
C TYR A 166 5.70 10.59 1.09
N VAL A 167 6.94 10.93 0.70
CA VAL A 167 7.59 12.18 1.11
C VAL A 167 6.85 13.40 0.55
N PHE A 168 6.40 13.34 -0.71
CA PHE A 168 5.60 14.41 -1.30
C PHE A 168 4.23 14.58 -0.62
N ALA A 169 3.57 13.47 -0.26
CA ALA A 169 2.32 13.47 0.49
C ALA A 169 2.48 14.08 1.89
N LEU A 170 3.51 13.66 2.63
CA LEU A 170 3.82 14.23 3.95
C LEU A 170 4.13 15.73 3.86
N GLN A 171 4.96 16.15 2.90
CA GLN A 171 5.29 17.58 2.70
C GLN A 171 4.05 18.42 2.33
N ARG A 172 3.09 17.85 1.60
CA ARG A 172 1.87 18.55 1.22
C ARG A 172 0.91 18.68 2.41
N VAL A 173 0.82 17.65 3.26
CA VAL A 173 0.06 17.70 4.52
C VAL A 173 0.67 18.69 5.50
N GLU A 174 2.00 18.72 5.65
CA GLU A 174 2.72 19.69 6.50
C GLU A 174 2.48 21.14 6.06
N ARG A 175 2.43 21.40 4.75
CA ARG A 175 2.08 22.73 4.21
C ARG A 175 0.63 23.12 4.47
N LEU A 176 -0.30 22.17 4.43
CA LEU A 176 -1.72 22.41 4.71
C LEU A 176 -1.98 22.68 6.20
N GLN A 177 -1.13 22.16 7.09
CA GLN A 177 -1.17 22.46 8.54
C GLN A 177 -0.48 23.78 8.91
N GLY A 178 0.04 24.55 7.93
CA GLY A 178 0.65 25.86 8.18
C GLY A 178 2.06 25.80 8.77
N VAL A 179 2.77 24.67 8.63
CA VAL A 179 4.18 24.58 9.05
C VAL A 179 5.03 25.18 7.93
N GLU A 180 5.50 26.42 8.13
CA GLU A 180 6.56 27.00 7.31
C GLU A 180 7.83 26.17 7.48
N ALA A 181 8.30 25.56 6.38
CA ALA A 181 9.59 24.88 6.35
C ALA A 181 10.70 25.95 6.47
N VAL A 182 11.54 25.83 7.50
CA VAL A 182 12.81 26.55 7.64
C VAL A 182 13.87 25.89 6.76
#